data_AF-A0AAU8CCD4-F1
#
_entry.id   AF-A0AAU8CCD4-F1
#
_cell.length_a   1.000
_cell.length_b   1.000
_cell.length_c   1.000
_cell.angle_alpha   90.00
_cell.angle_beta   90.00
_cell.angle_gamma   90.00
#
_symmetry.space_group_name_H-M   'P 1'
#
loop_
_entity.id
_entity.type
_entity.pdbx_description
1 polymer ?
#
loop_
_entity_poly.entity_id
_entity_poly.type
_entity_poly.pdbx_seq_one_letter_code
_entity_poly.pdbx_strand_id
1 'polypeptide(L)'
;MATAERGLDSWLSATLDLLLAVFGFVVVWYPTVSLANAALGSPLSASTCNLLVGVLALGGSYPVVAGDWSLGRLGEYIFVFHMSAIGWGVVGMLAVLASGVSFAGGNRAPQAALVAVAHLTAYVLVYRAQLRIFR
;
A
#
# COMPACT_ATOMS: atom_id res chain seq x y z
N MET A 1 -16.01 24.28 -30.14
CA MET A 1 -16.59 23.60 -28.95
C MET A 1 -15.99 22.22 -28.73
N ALA A 2 -15.95 21.32 -29.73
CA ALA A 2 -15.39 19.97 -29.58
C ALA A 2 -13.91 19.86 -29.12
N THR A 3 -13.07 20.88 -29.35
CA THR A 3 -11.67 20.90 -28.88
C THR A 3 -11.55 21.26 -27.40
N ALA A 4 -12.44 22.10 -26.88
CA ALA A 4 -12.46 22.49 -25.47
C ALA A 4 -13.01 21.35 -24.59
N GLU A 5 -14.05 20.65 -25.05
CA GLU A 5 -14.60 19.47 -24.36
C GLU A 5 -13.56 18.34 -24.28
N ARG A 6 -12.86 18.03 -25.38
CA ARG A 6 -11.73 17.07 -25.34
C ARG A 6 -10.60 17.49 -24.41
N GLY A 7 -10.32 18.80 -24.33
CA GLY A 7 -9.33 19.35 -23.41
C GLY A 7 -9.74 19.15 -21.95
N LEU A 8 -10.99 19.47 -21.62
CA LEU A 8 -11.57 19.30 -20.28
C LEU A 8 -11.59 17.83 -19.85
N ASP A 9 -12.03 16.94 -20.74
CA ASP A 9 -12.04 15.49 -20.48
C ASP A 9 -10.63 14.94 -20.24
N SER A 10 -9.64 15.42 -21.02
CA SER A 10 -8.25 14.97 -20.89
C SER A 10 -7.60 15.41 -19.57
N TRP A 11 -7.81 16.66 -19.16
CA TRP A 11 -7.27 17.19 -17.91
C TRP A 11 -7.95 16.56 -16.70
N LEU A 12 -9.27 16.37 -16.77
CA LEU A 12 -10.03 15.71 -15.71
C LEU A 12 -9.58 14.26 -15.52
N SER A 13 -9.41 13.50 -16.60
CA SER A 13 -8.90 12.13 -16.55
C SER A 13 -7.52 12.06 -15.90
N ALA A 14 -6.57 12.89 -16.35
CA ALA A 14 -5.22 12.90 -15.78
C ALA A 14 -5.20 13.28 -14.29
N THR A 15 -6.08 14.20 -13.89
CA THR A 15 -6.23 14.60 -12.47
C THR A 15 -6.80 13.46 -11.64
N LEU A 16 -7.79 12.73 -12.16
CA LEU A 16 -8.36 11.57 -11.47
C LEU A 16 -7.33 10.45 -11.34
N ASP A 17 -6.56 10.16 -12.39
CA ASP A 17 -5.49 9.16 -12.34
C ASP A 17 -4.44 9.51 -11.30
N LEU A 18 -4.03 10.78 -11.23
CA LEU A 18 -3.12 11.27 -10.20
C LEU A 18 -3.70 11.07 -8.79
N LEU A 19 -4.94 11.52 -8.56
CA LEU A 19 -5.58 11.44 -7.24
C LEU A 19 -5.75 9.97 -6.79
N LEU A 20 -6.19 9.09 -7.69
CA LEU A 20 -6.34 7.67 -7.42
C LEU A 20 -4.98 6.99 -7.18
N ALA A 21 -3.94 7.34 -7.95
CA ALA A 21 -2.60 6.83 -7.73
C ALA A 21 -2.05 7.26 -6.37
N VAL A 22 -2.10 8.56 -6.05
CA VAL A 22 -1.65 9.10 -4.76
C VAL A 22 -2.39 8.42 -3.62
N PHE A 23 -3.73 8.33 -3.70
CA PHE A 23 -4.53 7.66 -2.69
C PHE A 23 -4.13 6.20 -2.52
N GLY A 24 -3.97 5.46 -3.63
CA GLY A 24 -3.54 4.07 -3.60
C GLY A 24 -2.18 3.88 -2.95
N PHE A 25 -1.21 4.74 -3.24
CA PHE A 25 0.09 4.69 -2.60
C PHE A 25 0.04 5.11 -1.12
N VAL A 26 -0.80 6.07 -0.72
CA VAL A 26 -1.01 6.39 0.70
C VAL A 26 -1.52 5.16 1.46
N VAL A 27 -2.51 4.45 0.90
CA VAL A 27 -3.08 3.24 1.50
C VAL A 27 -2.01 2.16 1.71
N VAL A 28 -1.05 2.02 0.79
CA VAL A 28 0.04 1.04 0.89
C VAL A 28 1.15 1.50 1.83
N TRP A 29 1.61 2.75 1.69
CA TRP A 29 2.78 3.25 2.42
C TRP A 29 2.49 3.64 3.85
N TYR A 30 1.29 4.14 4.16
CA TYR A 30 0.95 4.57 5.51
C TYR A 30 1.14 3.46 6.57
N PRO A 31 0.54 2.26 6.42
CA PRO A 31 0.74 1.19 7.41
C PRO A 31 2.21 0.77 7.48
N THR A 32 2.92 0.73 6.35
CA THR A 32 4.34 0.37 6.28
C THR A 32 5.22 1.34 7.06
N VAL A 33 5.11 2.63 6.77
CA VAL A 33 5.92 3.67 7.43
C VAL A 33 5.55 3.79 8.90
N SER A 34 4.25 3.77 9.24
CA SER A 34 3.78 3.88 10.62
C SER A 34 4.26 2.72 11.49
N LEU A 35 4.10 1.48 11.02
CA LEU A 35 4.50 0.29 11.78
C LEU A 35 6.00 0.09 11.79
N ALA A 36 6.71 0.38 10.69
CA ALA A 36 8.17 0.38 10.70
C ALA A 36 8.70 1.40 11.70
N ASN A 37 8.19 2.64 11.69
CA ASN A 37 8.57 3.67 12.65
C ASN A 37 8.30 3.27 14.10
N ALA A 38 7.15 2.66 14.38
CA ALA A 38 6.81 2.20 15.72
C ALA A 38 7.61 0.96 16.17
N ALA A 39 8.17 0.20 15.23
CA ALA A 39 9.08 -0.91 15.51
C ALA A 39 10.53 -0.44 15.74
N LEU A 40 10.90 0.74 15.23
CA LEU A 40 12.18 1.38 15.53
C LEU A 40 12.09 1.93 16.97
N GLY A 41 13.00 1.49 17.85
CA GLY A 41 12.98 1.85 19.28
C GLY A 41 13.06 3.36 19.60
N SER A 42 13.29 4.20 18.59
CA SER A 42 13.23 5.66 18.63
C SER A 42 12.28 6.19 17.54
N PRO A 43 10.95 6.20 17.78
CA PRO A 43 9.98 6.57 16.76
C PRO A 43 10.10 8.05 16.39
N LEU A 44 10.08 8.34 15.09
CA LEU A 44 9.92 9.68 14.53
C LEU A 44 8.55 10.26 14.90
N SER A 45 8.44 11.59 14.84
CA SER A 45 7.17 12.28 15.02
C SER A 45 6.15 11.89 13.94
N ALA A 46 4.86 12.03 14.28
CA ALA A 46 3.78 11.78 13.34
C ALA A 46 3.85 12.69 12.10
N SER A 47 4.27 13.95 12.28
CA SER A 47 4.45 14.89 11.17
C SER A 47 5.52 14.41 10.18
N THR A 48 6.64 13.90 10.68
CA THR A 48 7.71 13.34 9.83
C THR A 48 7.24 12.09 9.09
N CYS A 49 6.51 11.19 9.76
CA CYS A 49 5.94 10.01 9.11
C CYS A 49 4.93 10.39 8.01
N ASN A 50 4.04 11.35 8.29
CA ASN A 50 3.07 11.83 7.30
C ASN A 50 3.76 12.48 6.11
N LEU A 51 4.84 13.25 6.34
CA LEU A 51 5.65 13.82 5.26
C LEU A 51 6.28 12.72 4.40
N LEU A 52 6.89 11.70 5.02
CA LEU A 52 7.47 10.58 4.28
C LEU A 52 6.43 9.85 3.44
N VAL A 53 5.26 9.55 4.01
CA VAL A 53 4.16 8.92 3.27
C VAL A 53 3.70 9.81 2.10
N GLY A 54 3.56 11.13 2.33
CA GLY A 54 3.19 12.07 1.28
C GLY A 54 4.21 12.11 0.14
N VAL A 55 5.50 12.16 0.46
CA VAL A 55 6.59 12.14 -0.53
C VAL A 55 6.61 10.81 -1.31
N LEU A 56 6.47 9.67 -0.63
CA LEU A 56 6.43 8.36 -1.28
C LEU A 56 5.20 8.20 -2.18
N ALA A 57 4.04 8.70 -1.75
CA ALA A 57 2.81 8.62 -2.52
C ALA A 57 2.82 9.53 -3.75
N LEU A 58 3.31 10.76 -3.61
CA LEU A 58 3.47 11.70 -4.73
C LEU A 58 4.58 11.24 -5.69
N GLY A 59 5.71 10.75 -5.18
CA GLY A 59 6.78 10.20 -6.01
C GLY A 59 6.34 8.94 -6.74
N GLY A 60 5.59 8.05 -6.07
CA GLY A 60 5.08 6.82 -6.64
C GLY A 60 3.98 7.01 -7.68
N SER A 61 3.21 8.11 -7.60
CA SER A 61 2.18 8.40 -8.60
C SER A 61 2.74 8.86 -9.95
N TYR A 62 3.97 9.42 -9.98
CA TYR A 62 4.57 9.87 -11.23
C TYR A 62 4.68 8.77 -12.30
N PRO A 63 5.23 7.57 -12.02
CA PRO A 63 5.20 6.44 -12.95
C PRO A 63 3.81 5.99 -13.43
N VAL A 64 2.76 6.26 -12.66
CA VAL A 64 1.37 5.87 -13.02
C VAL A 64 0.75 6.88 -13.98
N VAL A 65 1.02 8.17 -13.78
CA VAL A 65 0.45 9.24 -14.60
C VAL A 65 1.27 9.54 -15.84
N ALA A 66 2.61 9.51 -15.71
CA ALA A 66 3.54 9.88 -16.78
C ALA A 66 4.34 8.70 -17.35
N GLY A 67 4.17 7.50 -16.80
CA GLY A 67 4.89 6.29 -17.21
C GLY A 67 3.96 5.13 -17.52
N ASP A 68 4.54 3.92 -17.56
CA ASP A 68 3.84 2.71 -18.00
C ASP A 68 3.12 1.96 -16.87
N TRP A 69 3.06 2.53 -15.66
CA TRP A 69 2.43 1.84 -14.53
C TRP A 69 0.92 1.93 -14.62
N SER A 70 0.25 0.79 -14.51
CA SER A 70 -1.20 0.71 -14.59
C SER A 70 -1.85 0.99 -13.24
N LEU A 71 -2.82 1.92 -13.24
CA LEU A 71 -3.69 2.19 -12.09
C LEU A 71 -4.52 0.95 -11.69
N GLY A 72 -4.96 0.16 -12.67
CA GLY A 72 -5.63 -1.11 -12.43
C GLY A 72 -4.76 -2.10 -11.67
N ARG A 73 -3.48 -2.21 -12.03
CA ARG A 73 -2.51 -3.07 -11.34
C ARG A 73 -2.20 -2.57 -9.93
N LEU A 74 -2.19 -1.26 -9.70
CA LEU A 74 -2.11 -0.68 -8.36
C LEU A 74 -3.32 -1.09 -7.50
N GLY A 75 -4.53 -1.05 -8.07
CA GLY A 75 -5.74 -1.54 -7.41
C GLY A 75 -5.68 -3.02 -7.06
N GLU A 76 -5.20 -3.87 -7.97
CA GLU A 76 -4.96 -5.30 -7.72
C GLU A 76 -3.94 -5.51 -6.59
N TYR A 77 -2.85 -4.76 -6.61
CA TYR A 77 -1.84 -4.81 -5.55
C TYR A 77 -2.43 -4.44 -4.18
N ILE A 78 -3.21 -3.36 -4.10
CA ILE A 78 -3.86 -2.93 -2.85
C ILE A 78 -4.81 -4.02 -2.35
N PHE A 79 -5.63 -4.59 -3.24
CA PHE A 79 -6.55 -5.64 -2.87
C PHE A 79 -5.82 -6.87 -2.31
N VAL A 80 -4.83 -7.38 -3.06
CA VAL A 80 -4.05 -8.55 -2.63
C VAL A 80 -3.29 -8.26 -1.35
N PHE A 81 -2.75 -7.05 -1.18
CA PHE A 81 -2.07 -6.63 0.04
C PHE A 81 -2.99 -6.75 1.27
N HIS A 82 -4.22 -6.20 1.21
CA HIS A 82 -5.16 -6.30 2.34
C HIS A 82 -5.63 -7.72 2.59
N MET A 83 -5.98 -8.46 1.53
CA MET A 83 -6.40 -9.86 1.67
C MET A 83 -5.27 -10.74 2.22
N SER A 84 -4.03 -10.47 1.83
CA SER A 84 -2.84 -11.16 2.36
C SER A 84 -2.60 -10.79 3.81
N ALA A 85 -2.75 -9.51 4.19
CA ALA A 85 -2.62 -9.09 5.58
C ALA A 85 -3.68 -9.75 6.48
N ILE A 86 -4.92 -9.90 6.00
CA ILE A 86 -5.97 -10.63 6.72
C ILE A 86 -5.61 -12.13 6.82
N GLY A 87 -5.27 -12.75 5.69
CA GLY A 87 -4.94 -14.19 5.63
C GLY A 87 -3.75 -14.55 6.52
N TRP A 88 -2.64 -13.83 6.39
CA TRP A 88 -1.47 -14.01 7.24
C TRP A 88 -1.72 -13.61 8.69
N GLY A 89 -2.63 -12.65 8.94
CA GLY A 89 -3.03 -12.26 10.28
C GLY A 89 -3.72 -13.41 11.02
N VAL A 90 -4.63 -14.12 10.35
CA VAL A 90 -5.28 -15.32 10.89
C VAL A 90 -4.27 -16.43 11.13
N VAL A 91 -3.39 -16.71 10.14
CA VAL A 91 -2.34 -17.74 10.28
C VAL A 91 -1.41 -17.42 11.45
N GLY A 92 -0.96 -16.17 11.56
CA GLY A 92 -0.11 -15.71 12.66
C GLY A 92 -0.81 -15.83 14.01
N MET A 93 -2.08 -15.45 14.11
CA MET A 93 -2.87 -15.59 15.32
C MET A 93 -2.98 -17.06 15.77
N LEU A 94 -3.26 -17.98 14.84
CA LEU A 94 -3.33 -19.41 15.14
C LEU A 94 -1.97 -19.96 15.59
N ALA A 95 -0.87 -19.54 14.97
CA ALA A 95 0.47 -19.96 15.37
C ALA A 95 0.84 -19.47 16.79
N VAL A 96 0.48 -18.24 17.14
CA VAL A 96 0.68 -17.68 18.49
C VAL A 96 -0.12 -18.46 19.51
N LEU A 97 -1.39 -18.74 19.20
CA LEU A 97 -2.27 -19.53 20.08
C LEU A 97 -1.73 -20.95 20.30
N ALA A 98 -1.30 -21.63 19.22
CA ALA A 98 -0.78 -22.99 19.29
C ALA A 98 0.58 -23.09 20.01
N SER A 99 1.42 -22.05 19.90
CA SER A 99 2.75 -22.02 20.53
C SER A 99 2.73 -21.55 21.99
N GLY A 100 1.61 -20.99 22.47
CA GLY A 100 1.51 -20.41 23.81
C GLY A 100 2.36 -19.15 24.02
N VAL A 101 2.94 -18.59 22.95
CA VAL A 101 3.72 -17.36 23.00
C VAL A 101 2.80 -16.17 23.28
N SER A 102 3.27 -15.23 24.10
CA SER A 102 2.59 -13.95 24.30
C SER A 102 3.50 -12.80 23.89
N PHE A 103 2.90 -11.75 23.33
CA PHE A 103 3.59 -10.52 23.01
C PHE A 103 3.16 -9.44 23.99
N ALA A 104 4.11 -8.61 24.43
CA ALA A 104 3.78 -7.39 25.15
C ALA A 104 2.91 -6.50 24.27
N GLY A 105 1.84 -5.90 24.84
CA GLY A 105 0.88 -5.10 24.08
C GLY A 105 1.49 -3.88 23.35
N GLY A 106 2.65 -3.41 23.79
CA GLY A 106 3.41 -2.35 23.12
C GLY A 106 4.30 -2.81 21.96
N ASN A 107 4.52 -4.12 21.80
CA ASN A 107 5.39 -4.64 20.75
C ASN A 107 4.70 -4.56 19.39
N ARG A 108 5.24 -3.72 18.50
CA ARG A 108 4.74 -3.51 17.13
C ARG A 108 5.40 -4.41 16.07
N ALA A 109 6.38 -5.23 16.47
CA ALA A 109 7.10 -6.10 15.56
C ALA A 109 6.21 -7.14 14.84
N PRO A 110 5.22 -7.80 15.51
CA PRO A 110 4.35 -8.75 14.82
C PRO A 110 3.52 -8.09 13.71
N GLN A 111 3.02 -6.87 13.94
CA GLN A 111 2.24 -6.13 12.95
C GLN A 111 3.13 -5.66 11.79
N ALA A 112 4.36 -5.20 12.08
CA ALA A 112 5.33 -4.84 11.05
C ALA A 112 5.71 -6.04 10.17
N ALA A 113 5.95 -7.21 10.78
CA ALA A 113 6.21 -8.45 10.06
C ALA A 113 5.01 -8.87 9.18
N LEU A 114 3.79 -8.72 9.70
CA LEU A 114 2.58 -9.01 8.93
C LEU A 114 2.48 -8.14 7.67
N VAL A 115 2.72 -6.83 7.80
CA VAL A 115 2.71 -5.90 6.66
C VAL A 115 3.81 -6.22 5.65
N ALA A 116 5.00 -6.62 6.12
CA ALA A 116 6.08 -7.04 5.24
C ALA A 116 5.73 -8.30 4.44
N VAL A 117 5.16 -9.33 5.08
CA VAL A 117 4.72 -10.56 4.41
C VAL A 117 3.57 -10.27 3.43
N ALA A 118 2.65 -9.38 3.79
CA ALA A 118 1.59 -8.94 2.90
C ALA A 118 2.14 -8.20 1.66
N HIS A 119 3.15 -7.33 1.81
CA HIS A 119 3.84 -6.69 0.68
C HIS A 119 4.48 -7.71 -0.24
N LEU A 120 5.23 -8.67 0.33
CA LEU A 120 5.87 -9.73 -0.44
C LEU A 120 4.85 -10.57 -1.22
N THR A 121 3.75 -10.94 -0.57
CA THR A 121 2.68 -11.73 -1.19
C THR A 121 2.02 -10.94 -2.32
N ALA A 122 1.66 -9.69 -2.09
CA ALA A 122 1.08 -8.81 -3.11
C ALA A 122 2.03 -8.61 -4.30
N TYR A 123 3.31 -8.37 -4.03
CA TYR A 123 4.32 -8.22 -5.07
C TYR A 123 4.45 -9.49 -5.92
N VAL A 124 4.57 -10.65 -5.28
CA VAL A 124 4.70 -11.93 -5.98
C VAL A 124 3.44 -12.22 -6.81
N LEU A 125 2.25 -12.12 -6.23
CA LEU A 125 1.02 -12.50 -6.94
C LEU A 125 0.71 -11.54 -8.09
N VAL A 126 0.85 -10.23 -7.89
CA VAL A 126 0.47 -9.24 -8.91
C VAL A 126 1.56 -9.06 -9.96
N TYR A 127 2.82 -8.93 -9.56
CA TYR A 127 3.90 -8.61 -10.51
C TYR A 127 4.65 -9.83 -11.05
N ARG A 128 4.75 -10.93 -10.29
CA ARG A 128 5.47 -12.14 -10.74
C ARG A 128 4.54 -13.19 -11.33
N ALA A 129 3.44 -13.48 -10.65
CA ALA A 129 2.44 -14.44 -11.13
C ALA A 129 1.40 -13.81 -12.06
N GLN A 130 1.40 -12.48 -12.22
CA GLN A 130 0.49 -11.73 -13.09
C GLN A 130 -0.99 -12.01 -12.82
N LEU A 131 -1.34 -12.21 -11.54
CA LEU A 131 -2.72 -12.38 -11.11
C LEU A 131 -3.54 -11.14 -11.53
N ARG A 132 -4.63 -11.37 -12.27
CA ARG A 132 -5.60 -10.33 -12.62
C ARG A 132 -6.92 -10.61 -11.94
N ILE A 133 -7.39 -9.67 -11.12
CA ILE A 133 -8.60 -9.84 -10.30
C ILE A 133 -9.77 -9.08 -10.91
N PHE A 134 -9.53 -7.84 -11.32
CA PHE A 134 -10.54 -6.98 -11.92
C PHE A 134 -10.34 -7.04 -13.43
N ARG A 135 -11.27 -7.70 -14.13
CA ARG A 135 -11.31 -7.79 -15.60
C ARG A 135 -12.24 -6.76 -16.19
#